data_AF-A0A2G2KAV3-F1
#
_entry.id   AF-A0A2G2KAV3-F1
#
_cell.length_a   1.000
_cell.length_b   1.000
_cell.length_c   1.000
_cell.angle_alpha   90.00
_cell.angle_beta   90.00
_cell.angle_gamma   90.00
#
_symmetry.space_group_name_H-M   'P 1'
#
loop_
_entity.id
_entity.type
_entity.pdbx_description
1 polymer ?
#
loop_
_entity_poly.entity_id
_entity_poly.type
_entity_poly.pdbx_seq_one_letter_code
_entity_poly.pdbx_strand_id
1 'polypeptide(L)'
;MRNILRNFMSPKGLAVFTILLFLLNFSSKVVKEVFFIRIYFYPSTLLKLAAVVFLLVYFIMYMKSNKFTKYIYILCAIFGIDFLLKIMQQVPVEVLYNRFYFFMKGLFFYLCVITFKDLKKEHLEKTVKTLFVVAKINLILSIFGVLLEINLFKSYPNSSRFGFNGIIAEPGIGTYFYILLATISYLKYRYQKSSYITLILMILAILLLGTKSGYLFIGILGLIHMLYLLKKQIYQVTFISILALAGYLLKDKLIQLAVNSFNFGPVLYEKHGLITFVSSKRDLLLKETVEYMNEHWSIINYLIGGMDFKIHRVEFEFIDVFLFHGVIGVCMYLLVLKKIFLTGKKKLPYTLLFLTVLLISALTGNLFFSITNSFCFIIVFLYLDKSLLVNNIE
;
A
#
# COMPACT_ATOMS: atom_id res chain seq x y z
N MET A 1 -7.74 21.47 -22.77
CA MET A 1 -7.75 20.83 -21.43
C MET A 1 -8.82 19.74 -21.28
N ARG A 2 -10.12 20.00 -21.54
CA ARG A 2 -11.20 18.99 -21.37
C ARG A 2 -10.97 17.66 -22.10
N ASN A 3 -10.51 17.70 -23.36
CA ASN A 3 -10.25 16.50 -24.16
C ASN A 3 -9.09 15.66 -23.60
N ILE A 4 -8.02 16.30 -23.12
CA ILE A 4 -6.89 15.62 -22.47
C ILE A 4 -7.35 14.88 -21.21
N LEU A 5 -8.16 15.56 -20.38
CA LEU A 5 -8.71 14.98 -19.16
C LEU A 5 -9.60 13.76 -19.48
N ARG A 6 -10.50 13.88 -20.45
CA ARG A 6 -11.35 12.76 -20.92
C ARG A 6 -10.53 11.59 -21.47
N ASN A 7 -9.48 11.87 -22.23
CA ASN A 7 -8.61 10.84 -22.81
C ASN A 7 -7.82 10.09 -21.73
N PHE A 8 -7.29 10.78 -20.72
CA PHE A 8 -6.63 10.13 -19.59
C PHE A 8 -7.58 9.24 -18.79
N MET A 9 -8.80 9.74 -18.54
CA MET A 9 -9.84 8.99 -17.81
C MET A 9 -10.44 7.82 -18.61
N SER A 10 -10.10 7.70 -19.89
CA SER A 10 -10.55 6.58 -20.73
C SER A 10 -9.89 5.26 -20.30
N PRO A 11 -10.44 4.09 -20.71
CA PRO A 11 -9.82 2.79 -20.42
C PRO A 11 -8.39 2.69 -20.98
N LYS A 12 -8.14 3.30 -22.14
CA LYS A 12 -6.80 3.35 -22.76
C LYS A 12 -5.87 4.25 -21.95
N GLY A 13 -6.32 5.43 -21.54
CA GLY A 13 -5.51 6.38 -20.79
C GLY A 13 -5.01 5.82 -19.46
N LEU A 14 -5.89 5.20 -18.67
CA LEU A 14 -5.52 4.58 -17.39
C LEU A 14 -4.56 3.41 -17.56
N ALA A 15 -4.73 2.60 -18.62
CA ALA A 15 -3.80 1.52 -18.93
C ALA A 15 -2.41 2.04 -19.32
N VAL A 16 -2.34 3.08 -20.15
CA VAL A 16 -1.08 3.74 -20.51
C VAL A 16 -0.40 4.33 -19.28
N PHE A 17 -1.14 5.03 -18.43
CA PHE A 17 -0.63 5.56 -17.16
C PHE A 17 -0.05 4.44 -16.28
N THR A 18 -0.72 3.30 -16.20
CA THR A 18 -0.24 2.14 -15.45
C THR A 18 1.08 1.61 -15.98
N ILE A 19 1.21 1.46 -17.31
CA ILE A 19 2.46 1.01 -17.93
C ILE A 19 3.58 2.00 -17.64
N LEU A 20 3.34 3.29 -17.86
CA LEU A 20 4.32 4.35 -17.58
C LEU A 20 4.73 4.38 -16.10
N LEU A 21 3.79 4.14 -15.19
CA LEU A 21 4.05 4.12 -13.75
C LEU A 21 5.07 3.04 -13.37
N PHE A 22 4.92 1.83 -13.87
CA PHE A 22 5.87 0.74 -13.61
C PHE A 22 7.16 0.88 -14.41
N LEU A 23 7.09 1.33 -15.67
CA LEU A 23 8.27 1.55 -16.50
C LEU A 23 9.19 2.61 -15.90
N LEU A 24 8.65 3.76 -15.48
CA LEU A 24 9.46 4.83 -14.90
C LEU A 24 9.91 4.53 -13.48
N ASN A 25 9.16 3.72 -12.71
CA ASN A 25 9.66 3.15 -11.45
C ASN A 25 10.90 2.28 -11.73
N PHE A 26 10.85 1.43 -12.77
CA PHE A 26 12.01 0.63 -13.17
C PHE A 26 13.18 1.49 -13.64
N SER A 27 12.95 2.49 -14.50
CA SER A 27 14.00 3.44 -14.89
C SER A 27 14.63 4.11 -13.68
N SER A 28 13.83 4.50 -12.68
CA SER A 28 14.34 5.08 -11.42
C SER A 28 15.20 4.07 -10.65
N LYS A 29 14.80 2.79 -10.62
CA LYS A 29 15.59 1.70 -10.04
C LYS A 29 16.94 1.55 -10.75
N VAL A 30 16.95 1.56 -12.08
CA VAL A 30 18.19 1.44 -12.88
C VAL A 30 19.13 2.62 -12.59
N VAL A 31 18.63 3.86 -12.61
CA VAL A 31 19.42 5.05 -12.27
C VAL A 31 20.04 4.94 -10.88
N LYS A 32 19.26 4.49 -9.90
CA LYS A 32 19.70 4.40 -8.51
C LYS A 32 20.66 3.23 -8.24
N GLU A 33 20.35 2.04 -8.73
CA GLU A 33 21.02 0.80 -8.33
C GLU A 33 22.10 0.34 -9.32
N VAL A 34 22.01 0.73 -10.60
CA VAL A 34 23.02 0.39 -11.63
C VAL A 34 24.02 1.51 -11.81
N PHE A 35 23.52 2.74 -11.98
CA PHE A 35 24.38 3.90 -12.20
C PHE A 35 24.82 4.59 -10.91
N PHE A 36 24.28 4.20 -9.75
CA PHE A 36 24.55 4.84 -8.45
C PHE A 36 24.33 6.35 -8.43
N ILE A 37 23.48 6.86 -9.33
CA ILE A 37 23.21 8.29 -9.48
C ILE A 37 22.13 8.70 -8.46
N ARG A 38 22.51 9.63 -7.57
CA ARG A 38 21.58 10.30 -6.64
C ARG A 38 21.15 11.63 -7.23
N ILE A 39 19.91 11.68 -7.73
CA ILE A 39 19.29 12.88 -8.27
C ILE A 39 18.09 13.27 -7.43
N TYR A 40 17.82 14.57 -7.34
CA TYR A 40 16.66 15.11 -6.63
C TYR A 40 15.33 14.61 -7.24
N PHE A 41 15.28 14.44 -8.57
CA PHE A 41 14.08 14.03 -9.29
C PHE A 41 14.34 12.80 -10.16
N TYR A 42 13.95 11.64 -9.65
CA TYR A 42 13.91 10.42 -10.45
C TYR A 42 12.80 10.48 -11.51
N PRO A 43 12.93 9.74 -12.64
CA PRO A 43 11.91 9.71 -13.69
C PRO A 43 10.51 9.38 -13.17
N SER A 44 10.39 8.46 -12.20
CA SER A 44 9.09 8.13 -11.58
C SER A 44 8.51 9.29 -10.76
N THR A 45 9.34 10.13 -10.16
CA THR A 45 8.90 11.31 -9.39
C THR A 45 8.20 12.31 -10.29
N LEU A 46 8.72 12.53 -11.50
CA LEU A 46 8.11 13.45 -12.48
C LEU A 46 6.72 12.98 -12.91
N LEU A 47 6.56 11.69 -13.24
CA LEU A 47 5.25 11.14 -13.59
C LEU A 47 4.26 11.23 -12.41
N LYS A 48 4.71 10.90 -11.20
CA LYS A 48 3.89 10.95 -9.99
C LYS A 48 3.43 12.38 -9.69
N LEU A 49 4.32 13.37 -9.83
CA LEU A 49 3.99 14.78 -9.68
C LEU A 49 2.99 15.22 -10.76
N ALA A 50 3.23 14.86 -12.02
CA ALA A 50 2.32 15.15 -13.13
C ALA A 50 0.93 14.54 -12.88
N ALA A 51 0.84 13.33 -12.33
CA ALA A 51 -0.42 12.70 -11.97
C ALA A 51 -1.16 13.45 -10.86
N VAL A 52 -0.46 13.90 -9.81
CA VAL A 52 -1.07 14.72 -8.74
C VAL A 52 -1.60 16.02 -9.31
N VAL A 53 -0.78 16.76 -10.08
CA VAL A 53 -1.18 18.03 -10.71
C VAL A 53 -2.38 17.83 -11.63
N PHE A 54 -2.34 16.80 -12.47
CA PHE A 54 -3.44 16.46 -13.37
C PHE A 54 -4.75 16.20 -12.61
N LEU A 55 -4.71 15.40 -11.54
CA LEU A 55 -5.89 15.09 -10.74
C LEU A 55 -6.40 16.31 -9.95
N LEU A 56 -5.50 17.19 -9.50
CA LEU A 56 -5.88 18.48 -8.89
C LEU A 56 -6.62 19.37 -9.88
N VAL A 57 -6.10 19.51 -11.11
CA VAL A 57 -6.78 20.27 -12.17
C VAL A 57 -8.14 19.66 -12.49
N TYR A 58 -8.23 18.33 -12.62
CA TYR A 58 -9.49 17.64 -12.83
C TYR A 58 -10.49 17.91 -11.69
N PHE A 59 -10.04 17.81 -10.45
CA PHE A 59 -10.84 18.08 -9.26
C PHE A 59 -11.41 19.51 -9.26
N ILE A 60 -10.57 20.51 -9.52
CA ILE A 60 -10.95 21.93 -9.56
C ILE A 60 -11.99 22.19 -10.68
N MET A 61 -11.83 21.54 -11.83
CA MET A 61 -12.71 21.78 -12.98
C MET A 61 -14.07 21.07 -12.88
N TYR A 62 -14.13 19.87 -12.30
CA TYR A 62 -15.29 18.98 -12.48
C TYR A 62 -15.94 18.49 -11.19
N MET A 63 -15.23 18.51 -10.05
CA MET A 63 -15.67 17.75 -8.87
C MET A 63 -16.00 18.64 -7.66
N LYS A 64 -16.01 19.96 -7.81
CA LYS A 64 -16.26 20.92 -6.71
C LYS A 64 -17.58 20.67 -5.95
N SER A 65 -18.62 20.14 -6.60
CA SER A 65 -19.93 19.89 -5.98
C SER A 65 -20.09 18.50 -5.33
N ASN A 66 -19.08 17.63 -5.40
CA ASN A 66 -19.20 16.27 -4.86
C ASN A 66 -19.21 16.28 -3.32
N LYS A 67 -20.07 15.47 -2.68
CA LYS A 67 -20.13 15.37 -1.21
C LYS A 67 -18.80 14.98 -0.55
N PHE A 68 -17.89 14.36 -1.30
CA PHE A 68 -16.54 13.99 -0.82
C PHE A 68 -15.51 15.11 -0.93
N THR A 69 -15.79 16.17 -1.70
CA THR A 69 -14.91 17.33 -1.91
C THR A 69 -14.59 18.05 -0.61
N LYS A 70 -15.54 18.08 0.33
CA LYS A 70 -15.32 18.64 1.67
C LYS A 70 -14.15 18.00 2.41
N TYR A 71 -13.87 16.71 2.17
CA TYR A 71 -12.73 16.05 2.80
C TYR A 71 -11.41 16.59 2.25
N ILE A 72 -11.32 16.85 0.94
CA ILE A 72 -10.12 17.49 0.37
C ILE A 72 -9.96 18.90 0.93
N TYR A 73 -11.04 19.69 1.01
CA TYR A 73 -10.97 21.04 1.56
C TYR A 73 -10.52 21.07 3.02
N ILE A 74 -11.02 20.15 3.86
CA ILE A 74 -10.59 20.05 5.26
C ILE A 74 -9.10 19.71 5.35
N LEU A 75 -8.58 18.77 4.55
CA LEU A 75 -7.15 18.43 4.56
C LEU A 75 -6.29 19.60 4.07
N CYS A 76 -6.70 20.27 3.00
CA CYS A 76 -5.99 21.44 2.49
C CYS A 76 -6.01 22.60 3.50
N ALA A 77 -7.13 22.81 4.20
CA ALA A 77 -7.23 23.84 5.23
C ALA A 77 -6.33 23.52 6.43
N ILE A 78 -6.37 22.28 6.94
CA ILE A 78 -5.51 21.81 8.03
C ILE A 78 -4.03 21.94 7.65
N PHE A 79 -3.66 21.45 6.47
CA PHE A 79 -2.29 21.55 5.99
C PHE A 79 -1.88 23.01 5.77
N GLY A 80 -2.76 23.85 5.23
CA GLY A 80 -2.49 25.27 5.02
C GLY A 80 -2.22 26.02 6.33
N ILE A 81 -3.01 25.75 7.38
CA ILE A 81 -2.79 26.32 8.72
C ILE A 81 -1.43 25.88 9.26
N ASP A 82 -1.13 24.59 9.27
CA ASP A 82 0.16 24.06 9.72
C ASP A 82 1.33 24.65 8.93
N PHE A 83 1.21 24.70 7.60
CA PHE A 83 2.25 25.21 6.71
C PHE A 83 2.53 26.70 6.95
N LEU A 84 1.49 27.53 7.13
CA LEU A 84 1.63 28.94 7.47
C LEU A 84 2.29 29.13 8.84
N LEU A 85 1.90 28.35 9.85
CA LEU A 85 2.54 28.38 11.17
C LEU A 85 4.03 28.06 11.07
N LYS A 86 4.42 27.08 10.25
CA LYS A 86 5.83 26.71 10.04
C LYS A 86 6.62 27.79 9.30
N ILE A 87 6.02 28.49 8.36
CA ILE A 87 6.63 29.68 7.73
C ILE A 87 6.86 30.78 8.76
N MET A 88 5.87 31.08 9.62
CA MET A 88 6.00 32.08 10.68
C MET A 88 7.08 31.72 11.70
N GLN A 89 7.27 30.42 11.96
CA GLN A 89 8.35 29.87 12.80
C GLN A 89 9.73 29.85 12.10
N GLN A 90 9.83 30.37 10.87
CA GLN A 90 11.08 30.39 10.08
C GLN A 90 11.73 29.00 9.91
N VAL A 91 10.89 27.97 9.79
CA VAL A 91 11.38 26.61 9.56
C VAL A 91 12.11 26.51 8.22
N PRO A 92 13.24 25.77 8.12
CA PRO A 92 14.01 25.67 6.89
C PRO A 92 13.18 25.25 5.68
N VAL A 93 13.47 25.86 4.52
CA VAL A 93 12.77 25.60 3.24
C VAL A 93 12.78 24.13 2.86
N GLU A 94 13.87 23.40 3.17
CA GLU A 94 13.96 21.97 2.90
C GLU A 94 12.89 21.17 3.67
N VAL A 95 12.63 21.53 4.93
CA VAL A 95 11.60 20.89 5.76
C VAL A 95 10.22 21.21 5.17
N LEU A 96 9.96 22.46 4.80
CA LEU A 96 8.70 22.86 4.14
C LEU A 96 8.47 22.10 2.83
N TYR A 97 9.51 21.93 2.02
CA TYR A 97 9.45 21.14 0.79
C TYR A 97 9.08 19.67 1.07
N ASN A 98 9.74 19.04 2.05
CA ASN A 98 9.45 17.66 2.42
C ASN A 98 8.02 17.50 2.94
N ARG A 99 7.54 18.44 3.76
CA ARG A 99 6.14 18.48 4.22
C ARG A 99 5.18 18.55 3.03
N PHE A 100 5.40 19.48 2.12
CA PHE A 100 4.56 19.60 0.92
C PHE A 100 4.58 18.32 0.06
N TYR A 101 5.74 17.70 -0.09
CA TYR A 101 5.88 16.44 -0.83
C TYR A 101 5.06 15.29 -0.22
N PHE A 102 5.12 15.10 1.11
CA PHE A 102 4.32 14.08 1.79
C PHE A 102 2.83 14.41 1.80
N PHE A 103 2.48 15.69 1.91
CA PHE A 103 1.10 16.15 1.78
C PHE A 103 0.52 15.78 0.41
N MET A 104 1.25 16.05 -0.68
CA MET A 104 0.81 15.72 -2.03
C MET A 104 0.65 14.20 -2.23
N LYS A 105 1.50 13.39 -1.60
CA LYS A 105 1.37 11.92 -1.59
C LYS A 105 0.10 11.47 -0.85
N GLY A 106 -0.16 11.99 0.35
CA GLY A 106 -1.37 11.67 1.11
C GLY A 106 -2.64 12.13 0.39
N LEU A 107 -2.62 13.36 -0.14
CA LEU A 107 -3.73 13.96 -0.89
C LEU A 107 -4.07 13.18 -2.16
N PHE A 108 -3.07 12.58 -2.82
CA PHE A 108 -3.26 11.77 -4.02
C PHE A 108 -4.29 10.65 -3.82
N PHE A 109 -4.31 9.99 -2.64
CA PHE A 109 -5.32 8.97 -2.34
C PHE A 109 -6.75 9.52 -2.49
N TYR A 110 -7.04 10.68 -1.89
CA TYR A 110 -8.36 11.30 -1.96
C TYR A 110 -8.72 11.74 -3.38
N LEU A 111 -7.76 12.35 -4.09
CA LEU A 111 -7.93 12.78 -5.47
C LEU A 111 -8.28 11.58 -6.37
N CYS A 112 -7.54 10.48 -6.26
CA CYS A 112 -7.83 9.27 -7.00
C CYS A 112 -9.19 8.66 -6.65
N VAL A 113 -9.54 8.57 -5.36
CA VAL A 113 -10.84 8.02 -4.93
C VAL A 113 -11.98 8.82 -5.55
N ILE A 114 -11.98 10.15 -5.40
CA ILE A 114 -13.07 11.00 -5.91
C ILE A 114 -13.16 10.93 -7.43
N THR A 115 -12.01 10.87 -8.11
CA THR A 115 -11.95 10.86 -9.58
C THR A 115 -12.36 9.51 -10.17
N PHE A 116 -12.00 8.39 -9.53
CA PHE A 116 -12.20 7.05 -10.10
C PHE A 116 -13.45 6.32 -9.61
N LYS A 117 -14.04 6.71 -8.47
CA LYS A 117 -15.20 6.01 -7.90
C LYS A 117 -16.39 5.91 -8.88
N ASP A 118 -16.54 6.87 -9.79
CA ASP A 118 -17.68 6.94 -10.71
C ASP A 118 -17.37 6.30 -12.09
N LEU A 119 -16.15 5.77 -12.30
CA LEU A 119 -15.76 5.11 -13.56
C LEU A 119 -16.52 3.81 -13.83
N LYS A 120 -16.91 3.53 -15.07
CA LYS A 120 -17.56 2.24 -15.39
C LYS A 120 -16.62 1.05 -15.20
N LYS A 121 -17.17 -0.14 -14.96
CA LYS A 121 -16.40 -1.41 -14.81
C LYS A 121 -15.39 -1.63 -15.95
N GLU A 122 -15.81 -1.38 -17.19
CA GLU A 122 -14.96 -1.54 -18.38
C GLU A 122 -13.68 -0.70 -18.34
N HIS A 123 -13.74 0.50 -17.74
CA HIS A 123 -12.58 1.38 -17.61
C HIS A 123 -11.55 0.78 -16.67
N LEU A 124 -12.02 0.27 -15.53
CA LEU A 124 -11.18 -0.37 -14.52
C LEU A 124 -10.67 -1.74 -14.98
N GLU A 125 -11.48 -2.49 -15.71
CA GLU A 125 -11.13 -3.83 -16.17
C GLU A 125 -9.90 -3.81 -17.09
N LYS A 126 -9.82 -2.84 -18.01
CA LYS A 126 -8.65 -2.72 -18.89
C LYS A 126 -7.38 -2.45 -18.08
N THR A 127 -7.45 -1.54 -17.10
CA THR A 127 -6.33 -1.24 -16.19
C THR A 127 -5.93 -2.48 -15.38
N VAL A 128 -6.89 -3.22 -14.83
CA VAL A 128 -6.61 -4.46 -14.09
C VAL A 128 -5.96 -5.52 -14.98
N LYS A 129 -6.42 -5.69 -16.23
CA LYS A 129 -5.75 -6.58 -17.21
C LYS A 129 -4.31 -6.17 -17.44
N THR A 130 -4.05 -4.86 -17.59
CA THR A 130 -2.68 -4.32 -17.70
C THR A 130 -1.84 -4.61 -16.46
N LEU A 131 -2.39 -4.45 -15.25
CA LEU A 131 -1.67 -4.80 -14.01
C LEU A 131 -1.27 -6.29 -13.99
N PHE A 132 -2.16 -7.20 -14.40
CA PHE A 132 -1.82 -8.63 -14.51
C PHE A 132 -0.72 -8.91 -15.54
N VAL A 133 -0.72 -8.20 -16.68
CA VAL A 133 0.35 -8.33 -17.69
C VAL A 133 1.70 -7.89 -17.10
N VAL A 134 1.74 -6.72 -16.46
CA VAL A 134 2.93 -6.22 -15.77
C VAL A 134 3.40 -7.22 -14.70
N ALA A 135 2.49 -7.78 -13.92
CA ALA A 135 2.80 -8.74 -12.86
C ALA A 135 3.41 -10.03 -13.38
N LYS A 136 2.92 -10.56 -14.50
CA LYS A 136 3.46 -11.77 -15.14
C LYS A 136 4.85 -11.52 -15.71
N ILE A 137 5.05 -10.40 -16.40
CA ILE A 137 6.38 -9.99 -16.89
C ILE A 137 7.35 -9.85 -15.70
N ASN A 138 6.93 -9.15 -14.64
CA ASN A 138 7.77 -8.95 -13.47
C ASN A 138 8.09 -10.26 -12.73
N LEU A 139 7.16 -11.21 -12.69
CA LEU A 139 7.40 -12.54 -12.12
C LEU A 139 8.44 -13.31 -12.92
N ILE A 140 8.35 -13.30 -14.25
CA ILE A 140 9.35 -13.93 -15.12
C ILE A 140 10.74 -13.33 -14.85
N LEU A 141 10.84 -12.01 -14.77
CA LEU A 141 12.12 -11.33 -14.46
C LEU A 141 12.61 -11.62 -13.04
N SER A 142 11.70 -11.79 -12.07
CA SER A 142 12.07 -12.18 -10.70
C SER A 142 12.61 -13.61 -10.66
N ILE A 143 12.02 -14.53 -11.42
CA ILE A 143 12.51 -15.91 -11.57
C ILE A 143 13.89 -15.92 -12.24
N PHE A 144 14.08 -15.17 -13.34
CA PHE A 144 15.42 -15.01 -13.93
C PHE A 144 16.42 -14.40 -12.95
N GLY A 145 15.97 -13.43 -12.15
CA GLY A 145 16.78 -12.85 -11.07
C GLY A 145 17.26 -13.91 -10.08
N VAL A 146 16.38 -14.82 -9.66
CA VAL A 146 16.74 -15.94 -8.78
C VAL A 146 17.72 -16.89 -9.46
N LEU A 147 17.41 -17.35 -10.68
CA LEU A 147 18.20 -18.37 -11.38
C LEU A 147 19.59 -17.89 -11.79
N LEU A 148 19.73 -16.61 -12.14
CA LEU A 148 20.97 -16.01 -12.63
C LEU A 148 21.62 -15.07 -11.61
N GLU A 149 21.07 -15.00 -10.39
CA GLU A 149 21.48 -14.11 -9.30
C GLU A 149 21.66 -12.62 -9.67
N ILE A 150 20.88 -12.14 -10.65
CA ILE A 150 21.02 -10.77 -11.19
C ILE A 150 20.69 -9.73 -10.10
N ASN A 151 21.70 -8.96 -9.68
CA ASN A 151 21.56 -7.94 -8.63
C ASN A 151 20.48 -6.88 -8.93
N LEU A 152 20.28 -6.50 -10.19
CA LEU A 152 19.24 -5.55 -10.60
C LEU A 152 17.82 -6.02 -10.24
N PHE A 153 17.57 -7.33 -10.17
CA PHE A 153 16.26 -7.90 -9.88
C PHE A 153 16.06 -8.25 -8.41
N LYS A 154 17.09 -8.09 -7.56
CA LYS A 154 16.98 -8.28 -6.12
C LYS A 154 16.10 -7.20 -5.48
N SER A 155 15.32 -7.60 -4.49
CA SER A 155 14.56 -6.74 -3.59
C SER A 155 15.48 -5.90 -2.70
N TYR A 156 16.62 -6.47 -2.32
CA TYR A 156 17.63 -5.86 -1.47
C TYR A 156 19.00 -5.95 -2.17
N PRO A 157 19.26 -5.07 -3.15
CA PRO A 157 20.57 -5.01 -3.81
C PRO A 157 21.68 -4.86 -2.77
N ASN A 158 22.81 -5.54 -3.00
CA ASN A 158 23.98 -5.50 -2.11
C ASN A 158 23.73 -5.99 -0.67
N SER A 159 22.68 -6.77 -0.46
CA SER A 159 22.37 -7.42 0.83
C SER A 159 22.39 -8.93 0.67
N SER A 160 22.68 -9.65 1.76
CA SER A 160 22.52 -11.11 1.85
C SER A 160 21.05 -11.54 2.05
N ARG A 161 20.12 -10.59 2.13
CA ARG A 161 18.69 -10.87 2.32
C ARG A 161 18.06 -11.42 1.04
N PHE A 162 17.41 -12.57 1.14
CA PHE A 162 16.61 -13.12 0.06
C PHE A 162 15.46 -12.18 -0.36
N GLY A 163 15.25 -12.09 -1.67
CA GLY A 163 14.10 -11.43 -2.26
C GLY A 163 14.40 -10.91 -3.66
N PHE A 164 13.45 -11.07 -4.57
CA PHE A 164 13.50 -10.60 -5.94
C PHE A 164 12.20 -9.90 -6.31
N ASN A 165 12.31 -8.64 -6.73
CA ASN A 165 11.17 -7.79 -7.11
C ASN A 165 11.17 -7.39 -8.58
N GLY A 166 12.11 -7.91 -9.38
CA GLY A 166 12.18 -7.70 -10.83
C GLY A 166 12.34 -6.21 -11.17
N ILE A 167 11.43 -5.69 -11.98
CA ILE A 167 11.38 -4.28 -12.41
C ILE A 167 10.80 -3.34 -11.36
N ILE A 168 10.14 -3.85 -10.32
CA ILE A 168 9.56 -3.00 -9.28
C ILE A 168 10.70 -2.45 -8.43
N ALA A 169 10.73 -1.13 -8.24
CA ALA A 169 11.83 -0.44 -7.56
C ALA A 169 11.93 -0.80 -6.07
N GLU A 170 10.80 -0.73 -5.37
CA GLU A 170 10.76 -0.87 -3.91
C GLU A 170 10.02 -2.15 -3.51
N PRO A 171 10.57 -2.96 -2.58
CA PRO A 171 9.90 -4.17 -2.09
C PRO A 171 8.51 -3.90 -1.49
N GLY A 172 8.33 -2.74 -0.85
CA GLY A 172 7.02 -2.30 -0.34
C GLY A 172 5.98 -2.16 -1.45
N ILE A 173 6.36 -1.54 -2.58
CA ILE A 173 5.48 -1.42 -3.75
C ILE A 173 5.14 -2.81 -4.33
N GLY A 174 6.16 -3.66 -4.48
CA GLY A 174 5.98 -5.02 -4.98
C GLY A 174 5.00 -5.84 -4.12
N THR A 175 5.13 -5.71 -2.80
CA THR A 175 4.30 -6.46 -1.84
C THR A 175 2.83 -6.11 -2.00
N TYR A 176 2.46 -4.82 -1.95
CA TYR A 176 1.06 -4.43 -2.16
C TYR A 176 0.57 -4.79 -3.55
N PHE A 177 1.39 -4.60 -4.58
CA PHE A 177 1.02 -4.91 -5.95
C PHE A 177 0.59 -6.38 -6.10
N TYR A 178 1.40 -7.33 -5.62
CA TYR A 178 1.05 -8.75 -5.71
C TYR A 178 -0.04 -9.18 -4.73
N ILE A 179 -0.11 -8.61 -3.52
CA ILE A 179 -1.21 -8.83 -2.56
C ILE A 179 -2.56 -8.45 -3.18
N LEU A 180 -2.63 -7.30 -3.84
CA LEU A 180 -3.85 -6.80 -4.47
C LEU A 180 -4.26 -7.67 -5.67
N LEU A 181 -3.31 -8.12 -6.48
CA LEU A 181 -3.61 -9.03 -7.60
C LEU A 181 -4.01 -10.43 -7.13
N ALA A 182 -3.35 -10.96 -6.09
CA ALA A 182 -3.77 -12.21 -5.44
C ALA A 182 -5.19 -12.10 -4.88
N THR A 183 -5.54 -10.95 -4.28
CA THR A 183 -6.91 -10.65 -3.81
C THR A 183 -7.92 -10.73 -4.96
N ILE A 184 -7.62 -10.12 -6.12
CA ILE A 184 -8.47 -10.24 -7.31
C ILE A 184 -8.59 -11.70 -7.75
N SER A 185 -7.46 -12.38 -7.94
CA SER A 185 -7.43 -13.76 -8.44
C SER A 185 -8.19 -14.71 -7.53
N TYR A 186 -8.07 -14.56 -6.21
CA TYR A 186 -8.81 -15.36 -5.23
C TYR A 186 -10.33 -15.14 -5.34
N LEU A 187 -10.78 -13.90 -5.37
CA LEU A 187 -12.21 -13.59 -5.47
C LEU A 187 -12.80 -14.03 -6.82
N LYS A 188 -12.04 -13.90 -7.91
CA LYS A 188 -12.44 -14.42 -9.24
C LYS A 188 -12.51 -15.94 -9.27
N TYR A 189 -11.52 -16.62 -8.71
CA TYR A 189 -11.55 -18.07 -8.55
C TYR A 189 -12.81 -18.48 -7.77
N ARG A 190 -13.10 -17.80 -6.67
CA ARG A 190 -14.22 -18.16 -5.80
C ARG A 190 -15.59 -17.88 -6.41
N TYR A 191 -15.78 -16.73 -7.05
CA TYR A 191 -17.12 -16.25 -7.44
C TYR A 191 -17.36 -16.20 -8.94
N GLN A 192 -16.33 -16.32 -9.76
CA GLN A 192 -16.42 -16.20 -11.22
C GLN A 192 -15.84 -17.44 -11.93
N LYS A 193 -15.60 -18.55 -11.19
CA LYS A 193 -15.04 -19.81 -11.70
C LYS A 193 -13.74 -19.64 -12.51
N SER A 194 -12.95 -18.61 -12.19
CA SER A 194 -11.66 -18.37 -12.84
C SER A 194 -10.62 -19.42 -12.40
N SER A 195 -9.63 -19.70 -13.25
CA SER A 195 -8.56 -20.65 -12.92
C SER A 195 -7.73 -20.19 -11.72
N TYR A 196 -7.46 -21.13 -10.80
CA TYR A 196 -6.60 -20.91 -9.64
C TYR A 196 -5.11 -20.71 -10.02
N ILE A 197 -4.70 -21.02 -11.25
CA ILE A 197 -3.32 -20.85 -11.73
C ILE A 197 -2.85 -19.41 -11.56
N THR A 198 -3.71 -18.42 -11.88
CA THR A 198 -3.33 -17.01 -11.73
C THR A 198 -3.08 -16.67 -10.26
N LEU A 199 -3.87 -17.23 -9.34
CA LEU A 199 -3.65 -17.04 -7.90
C LEU A 199 -2.32 -17.66 -7.46
N ILE A 200 -2.00 -18.88 -7.89
CA ILE A 200 -0.72 -19.53 -7.59
C ILE A 200 0.45 -18.69 -8.10
N LEU A 201 0.38 -18.15 -9.31
CA LEU A 201 1.42 -17.28 -9.85
C LEU A 201 1.61 -16.01 -9.00
N MET A 202 0.53 -15.41 -8.50
CA MET A 202 0.64 -14.24 -7.61
C MET A 202 1.21 -14.63 -6.25
N ILE A 203 0.83 -15.78 -5.68
CA ILE A 203 1.40 -16.30 -4.43
C ILE A 203 2.90 -16.57 -4.60
N LEU A 204 3.31 -17.20 -5.71
CA LEU A 204 4.71 -17.42 -6.03
C LEU A 204 5.48 -16.09 -6.10
N ALA A 205 4.91 -15.08 -6.74
CA ALA A 205 5.52 -13.76 -6.77
C ALA A 205 5.68 -13.13 -5.38
N ILE A 206 4.68 -13.26 -4.50
CA ILE A 206 4.76 -12.80 -3.11
C ILE A 206 5.86 -13.53 -2.34
N LEU A 207 6.02 -14.84 -2.56
CA LEU A 207 7.08 -15.64 -1.93
C LEU A 207 8.46 -15.17 -2.38
N LEU A 208 8.64 -14.93 -3.68
CA LEU A 208 9.90 -14.47 -4.27
C LEU A 208 10.31 -13.08 -3.78
N LEU A 209 9.37 -12.20 -3.39
CA LEU A 209 9.73 -10.86 -2.89
C LEU A 209 10.56 -10.87 -1.59
N GLY A 210 10.42 -11.89 -0.73
CA GLY A 210 11.16 -11.98 0.54
C GLY A 210 10.69 -10.99 1.62
N THR A 211 9.41 -10.59 1.61
CA THR A 211 8.84 -9.62 2.55
C THR A 211 8.00 -10.27 3.64
N LYS A 212 8.20 -9.86 4.90
CA LYS A 212 7.42 -10.33 6.06
C LYS A 212 5.92 -10.08 5.88
N SER A 213 5.52 -8.93 5.31
CA SER A 213 4.13 -8.62 4.97
C SER A 213 3.53 -9.54 3.92
N GLY A 214 4.33 -9.93 2.91
CA GLY A 214 3.91 -10.89 1.89
C GLY A 214 3.60 -12.25 2.49
N TYR A 215 4.47 -12.75 3.37
CA TYR A 215 4.25 -14.01 4.09
C TYR A 215 3.03 -13.93 5.01
N LEU A 216 2.85 -12.81 5.74
CA LEU A 216 1.67 -12.58 6.57
C LEU A 216 0.38 -12.63 5.73
N PHE A 217 0.37 -11.99 4.55
CA PHE A 217 -0.78 -12.06 3.64
C PHE A 217 -1.10 -13.48 3.22
N ILE A 218 -0.11 -14.27 2.80
CA ILE A 218 -0.31 -15.66 2.37
C ILE A 218 -0.91 -16.48 3.53
N GLY A 219 -0.37 -16.31 4.74
CA GLY A 219 -0.89 -16.98 5.93
C GLY A 219 -2.35 -16.63 6.22
N ILE A 220 -2.70 -15.34 6.19
CA ILE A 220 -4.08 -14.88 6.39
C ILE A 220 -5.00 -15.34 5.26
N LEU A 221 -4.55 -15.30 4.00
CA LEU A 221 -5.32 -15.78 2.86
C LEU A 221 -5.60 -17.29 2.97
N GLY A 222 -4.59 -18.08 3.36
CA GLY A 222 -4.74 -19.49 3.64
C GLY A 222 -5.74 -19.74 4.76
N LEU A 223 -5.66 -18.99 5.86
CA LEU A 223 -6.64 -19.06 6.95
C LEU A 223 -8.06 -18.73 6.47
N ILE A 224 -8.24 -17.64 5.71
CA ILE A 224 -9.54 -17.27 5.11
C ILE A 224 -10.07 -18.40 4.24
N HIS A 225 -9.21 -19.01 3.42
CA HIS A 225 -9.59 -20.11 2.54
C HIS A 225 -10.00 -21.37 3.34
N MET A 226 -9.23 -21.76 4.35
CA MET A 226 -9.54 -22.91 5.19
C MET A 226 -10.84 -22.71 5.98
N LEU A 227 -11.01 -21.55 6.62
CA LEU A 227 -12.26 -21.22 7.32
C LEU A 227 -13.46 -21.24 6.39
N TYR A 228 -13.27 -20.83 5.13
CA TYR A 228 -14.30 -20.89 4.11
C TYR A 228 -14.68 -22.34 3.74
N LEU A 229 -13.70 -23.25 3.63
CA LEU A 229 -13.93 -24.68 3.37
C LEU A 229 -14.66 -25.36 4.54
N LEU A 230 -14.36 -24.94 5.77
CA LEU A 230 -15.04 -25.36 6.98
C LEU A 230 -16.44 -24.72 7.05
N LYS A 231 -17.43 -25.37 6.42
CA LYS A 231 -18.80 -24.82 6.28
C LYS A 231 -19.51 -24.55 7.62
N LYS A 232 -19.17 -25.28 8.69
CA LYS A 232 -19.82 -25.17 10.01
C LYS A 232 -18.97 -24.33 10.96
N GLN A 233 -19.62 -23.43 11.69
CA GLN A 233 -18.97 -22.55 12.68
C GLN A 233 -18.20 -23.32 13.76
N ILE A 234 -18.73 -24.46 14.24
CA ILE A 234 -18.03 -25.29 15.22
C ILE A 234 -16.66 -25.73 14.71
N TYR A 235 -16.56 -26.18 13.45
CA TYR A 235 -15.28 -26.60 12.86
C TYR A 235 -14.33 -25.43 12.67
N GLN A 236 -14.85 -24.25 12.32
CA GLN A 236 -14.04 -23.03 12.23
C GLN A 236 -13.43 -22.65 13.58
N VAL A 237 -14.23 -22.65 14.65
CA VAL A 237 -13.78 -22.34 16.01
C VAL A 237 -12.80 -23.39 16.51
N THR A 238 -13.09 -24.68 16.31
CA THR A 238 -12.17 -25.77 16.66
C THR A 238 -10.84 -25.64 15.91
N PHE A 239 -10.87 -25.38 14.60
CA PHE A 239 -9.66 -25.19 13.80
C PHE A 239 -8.80 -24.03 14.30
N ILE A 240 -9.41 -22.86 14.57
CA ILE A 240 -8.70 -21.71 15.14
C ILE A 240 -8.12 -22.05 16.51
N SER A 241 -8.88 -22.76 17.36
CA SER A 241 -8.45 -23.15 18.71
C SER A 241 -7.25 -24.10 18.65
N ILE A 242 -7.27 -25.08 17.75
CA ILE A 242 -6.14 -26.01 17.53
C ILE A 242 -4.93 -25.24 17.00
N LEU A 243 -5.11 -24.33 16.04
CA LEU A 243 -4.02 -23.54 15.48
C LEU A 243 -3.39 -22.63 16.55
N ALA A 244 -4.21 -22.00 17.39
CA ALA A 244 -3.76 -21.15 18.49
C ALA A 244 -3.01 -21.98 19.56
N LEU A 245 -3.55 -23.14 19.93
CA LEU A 245 -2.89 -24.06 20.87
C LEU A 245 -1.54 -24.55 20.32
N ALA A 246 -1.50 -24.98 19.06
CA ALA A 246 -0.27 -25.39 18.40
C ALA A 246 0.76 -24.25 18.34
N GLY A 247 0.32 -23.03 18.00
CA GLY A 247 1.16 -21.83 18.00
C GLY A 247 1.72 -21.51 19.39
N TYR A 248 0.91 -21.67 20.45
CA TYR A 248 1.35 -21.48 21.83
C TYR A 248 2.36 -22.54 22.27
N LEU A 249 2.08 -23.82 22.01
CA LEU A 249 2.97 -24.94 22.37
C LEU A 249 4.30 -24.91 21.59
N LEU A 250 4.30 -24.41 20.36
CA LEU A 250 5.49 -24.35 19.50
C LEU A 250 6.15 -22.98 19.46
N LYS A 251 5.72 -22.02 20.30
CA LYS A 251 6.13 -20.60 20.20
C LYS A 251 7.65 -20.40 20.12
N ASP A 252 8.42 -21.09 20.96
CA ASP A 252 9.87 -20.88 21.05
C ASP A 252 10.58 -21.41 19.81
N LYS A 253 10.17 -22.58 19.33
CA LYS A 253 10.67 -23.16 18.07
C LYS A 253 10.30 -22.28 16.88
N LEU A 254 9.06 -21.77 16.83
CA LEU A 254 8.60 -20.88 15.77
C LEU A 254 9.37 -19.55 15.77
N ILE A 255 9.63 -18.98 16.95
CA ILE A 255 10.44 -17.76 17.10
C ILE A 255 11.87 -18.02 16.62
N GLN A 256 12.52 -19.11 17.06
CA GLN A 256 13.88 -19.44 16.62
C GLN A 256 13.96 -19.67 15.12
N LEU A 257 13.02 -20.41 14.53
CA LEU A 257 12.93 -20.59 13.08
C LEU A 257 12.79 -19.26 12.34
N ALA A 258 11.89 -18.38 12.81
CA ALA A 258 11.67 -17.08 12.21
C ALA A 258 12.90 -16.17 12.30
N VAL A 259 13.55 -16.14 13.47
CA VAL A 259 14.78 -15.36 13.73
C VAL A 259 15.92 -15.87 12.84
N ASN A 260 16.14 -17.18 12.79
CA ASN A 260 17.23 -17.78 12.01
C ASN A 260 16.98 -17.77 10.49
N SER A 261 15.75 -17.50 10.05
CA SER A 261 15.44 -17.35 8.61
C SER A 261 16.02 -16.07 7.99
N PHE A 262 16.51 -15.13 8.80
CA PHE A 262 17.13 -13.89 8.34
C PHE A 262 18.54 -13.75 8.92
N ASN A 263 19.52 -13.42 8.09
CA ASN A 263 20.92 -13.25 8.54
C ASN A 263 21.10 -12.19 9.64
N PHE A 264 20.24 -11.15 9.66
CA PHE A 264 20.24 -10.12 10.69
C PHE A 264 19.37 -10.47 11.91
N GLY A 265 18.61 -11.54 11.84
CA GLY A 265 17.57 -11.89 12.80
C GLY A 265 18.11 -12.12 14.21
N PRO A 266 19.11 -12.99 14.41
CA PRO A 266 19.66 -13.28 15.74
C PRO A 266 20.17 -12.02 16.43
N VAL A 267 21.01 -11.23 15.75
CA VAL A 267 21.57 -9.98 16.28
C VAL A 267 20.47 -8.98 16.67
N LEU A 268 19.45 -8.83 15.83
CA LEU A 268 18.34 -7.91 16.11
C LEU A 268 17.48 -8.37 17.28
N TYR A 269 17.21 -9.68 17.34
CA TYR A 269 16.39 -10.30 18.38
C TYR A 269 17.09 -10.27 19.74
N GLU A 270 18.37 -10.60 19.81
CA GLU A 270 19.15 -10.55 21.06
C GLU A 270 19.25 -9.12 21.60
N LYS A 271 19.47 -8.14 20.71
CA LYS A 271 19.67 -6.75 21.12
C LYS A 271 18.38 -6.03 21.55
N HIS A 272 17.25 -6.33 20.89
CA HIS A 272 16.01 -5.54 21.05
C HIS A 272 14.74 -6.37 21.28
N GLY A 273 14.82 -7.70 21.18
CA GLY A 273 13.71 -8.60 21.45
C GLY A 273 12.77 -8.84 20.26
N LEU A 274 11.69 -9.60 20.54
CA LEU A 274 10.76 -10.10 19.53
C LEU A 274 9.98 -8.99 18.82
N ILE A 275 9.50 -8.00 19.57
CA ILE A 275 8.68 -6.92 19.03
C ILE A 275 9.47 -6.15 17.96
N THR A 276 10.72 -5.79 18.25
CA THR A 276 11.60 -5.12 17.30
C THR A 276 11.93 -5.96 16.09
N PHE A 277 12.14 -7.26 16.28
CA PHE A 277 12.35 -8.17 15.16
C PHE A 277 11.11 -8.24 14.25
N VAL A 278 9.92 -8.42 14.81
CA VAL A 278 8.67 -8.54 14.05
C VAL A 278 8.32 -7.22 13.36
N SER A 279 8.39 -6.10 14.08
CA SER A 279 8.11 -4.75 13.58
C SER A 279 9.17 -4.26 12.58
N SER A 280 10.35 -4.91 12.55
CA SER A 280 11.55 -4.45 11.85
C SER A 280 11.99 -3.04 12.30
N LYS A 281 12.15 -2.85 13.61
CA LYS A 281 12.56 -1.61 14.30
C LYS A 281 11.53 -0.48 14.36
N ARG A 282 10.31 -0.66 13.83
CA ARG A 282 9.27 0.38 13.84
C ARG A 282 8.76 0.73 15.24
N ASP A 283 8.86 -0.19 16.18
CA ASP A 283 8.59 0.04 17.60
C ASP A 283 9.59 1.01 18.23
N LEU A 284 10.88 0.93 17.85
CA LEU A 284 11.90 1.88 18.30
C LEU A 284 11.64 3.27 17.72
N LEU A 285 11.34 3.35 16.41
CA LEU A 285 10.95 4.62 15.77
C LEU A 285 9.69 5.22 16.42
N LEU A 286 8.72 4.37 16.78
CA LEU A 286 7.51 4.81 17.48
C LEU A 286 7.87 5.38 18.85
N LYS A 287 8.75 4.72 19.61
CA LYS A 287 9.20 5.19 20.92
C LYS A 287 9.88 6.56 20.82
N GLU A 288 10.85 6.71 19.92
CA GLU A 288 11.55 7.98 19.67
C GLU A 288 10.58 9.10 19.25
N THR A 289 9.59 8.75 18.41
CA THR A 289 8.59 9.72 17.96
C THR A 289 7.64 10.13 19.09
N VAL A 290 7.23 9.20 19.96
CA VAL A 290 6.39 9.51 21.13
C VAL A 290 7.14 10.38 22.13
N GLU A 291 8.42 10.12 22.36
CA GLU A 291 9.27 10.97 23.20
C GLU A 291 9.33 12.41 22.65
N TYR A 292 9.58 12.57 21.35
CA TYR A 292 9.53 13.88 20.69
C TYR A 292 8.16 14.55 20.83
N MET A 293 7.07 13.79 20.66
CA MET A 293 5.72 14.33 20.80
C MET A 293 5.48 14.88 22.21
N ASN A 294 5.90 14.16 23.24
CA ASN A 294 5.72 14.58 24.63
C ASN A 294 6.46 15.90 24.94
N GLU A 295 7.59 16.15 24.28
CA GLU A 295 8.39 17.35 24.48
C GLU A 295 7.94 18.55 23.62
N HIS A 296 7.42 18.30 22.42
CA HIS A 296 7.23 19.35 21.41
C HIS A 296 5.80 19.53 20.91
N TRP A 297 4.88 18.62 21.20
CA TRP A 297 3.51 18.72 20.69
C TRP A 297 2.59 19.47 21.65
N SER A 298 1.87 20.44 21.10
CA SER A 298 0.69 21.01 21.74
C SER A 298 -0.56 20.18 21.41
N ILE A 299 -1.67 20.44 22.12
CA ILE A 299 -2.96 19.78 21.85
C ILE A 299 -3.43 19.97 20.40
N ILE A 300 -3.07 21.08 19.76
CA ILE A 300 -3.38 21.36 18.36
C ILE A 300 -2.69 20.34 17.46
N ASN A 301 -1.44 19.98 17.73
CA ASN A 301 -0.70 19.01 16.93
C ASN A 301 -1.34 17.61 16.96
N TYR A 302 -1.92 17.20 18.08
CA TYR A 302 -2.67 15.94 18.14
C TYR A 302 -3.92 15.96 17.23
N LEU A 303 -4.57 17.11 17.07
CA LEU A 303 -5.76 17.25 16.24
C LEU A 303 -5.45 17.33 14.74
N ILE A 304 -4.45 18.14 14.37
CA ILE A 304 -4.15 18.47 12.97
C ILE A 304 -2.87 17.84 12.41
N GLY A 305 -2.06 17.23 13.27
CA GLY A 305 -0.74 16.68 12.94
C GLY A 305 0.34 17.76 13.01
N GLY A 306 1.39 17.60 12.22
CA GLY A 306 2.51 18.56 12.23
C GLY A 306 3.89 17.94 12.21
N MET A 307 4.01 16.61 12.20
CA MET A 307 5.30 15.92 12.33
C MET A 307 6.22 16.15 11.12
N ASP A 308 7.52 16.37 11.36
CA ASP A 308 8.53 16.28 10.29
C ASP A 308 8.76 14.80 9.92
N PHE A 309 8.19 14.42 8.78
CA PHE A 309 8.23 13.07 8.24
C PHE A 309 9.59 12.63 7.71
N LYS A 310 10.52 13.56 7.49
CA LYS A 310 11.88 13.16 7.09
C LYS A 310 12.62 12.56 8.28
N ILE A 311 12.30 13.00 9.50
CA ILE A 311 13.04 12.66 10.72
C ILE A 311 12.25 11.66 11.59
N HIS A 312 10.99 11.94 11.89
CA HIS A 312 10.20 11.22 12.91
C HIS A 312 9.14 10.30 12.30
N ARG A 313 9.45 9.66 11.17
CA ARG A 313 8.52 8.74 10.53
C ARG A 313 8.66 7.34 11.13
N VAL A 314 7.52 6.76 11.49
CA VAL A 314 7.45 5.45 12.18
C VAL A 314 7.26 4.29 11.21
N GLU A 315 6.64 4.54 10.05
CA GLU A 315 6.33 3.55 9.03
C GLU A 315 5.22 2.54 9.40
N PHE A 316 4.35 2.89 10.34
CA PHE A 316 3.05 2.24 10.55
C PHE A 316 1.97 3.11 9.92
N GLU A 317 1.16 2.61 8.98
CA GLU A 317 0.35 3.50 8.10
C GLU A 317 -0.53 4.48 8.87
N PHE A 318 -1.36 3.98 9.79
CA PHE A 318 -2.31 4.83 10.50
C PHE A 318 -1.62 5.72 11.54
N ILE A 319 -0.45 5.32 12.04
CA ILE A 319 0.37 6.17 12.89
C ILE A 319 1.00 7.27 12.04
N ASP A 320 1.54 6.96 10.86
CA ASP A 320 2.03 7.96 9.92
C ASP A 320 0.88 8.94 9.56
N VAL A 321 -0.30 8.46 9.18
CA VAL A 321 -1.45 9.34 8.90
C VAL A 321 -1.77 10.24 10.10
N PHE A 322 -1.74 9.71 11.32
CA PHE A 322 -1.93 10.48 12.55
C PHE A 322 -0.82 11.52 12.76
N LEU A 323 0.45 11.14 12.60
CA LEU A 323 1.59 12.04 12.76
C LEU A 323 1.55 13.20 11.76
N PHE A 324 1.09 12.93 10.54
CA PHE A 324 1.03 13.92 9.48
C PHE A 324 -0.22 14.81 9.54
N HIS A 325 -1.40 14.22 9.73
CA HIS A 325 -2.71 14.89 9.60
C HIS A 325 -3.55 14.90 10.89
N GLY A 326 -3.00 14.41 12.01
CA GLY A 326 -3.67 14.33 13.30
C GLY A 326 -4.84 13.34 13.31
N VAL A 327 -5.60 13.37 14.41
CA VAL A 327 -6.82 12.57 14.57
C VAL A 327 -7.83 12.87 13.45
N ILE A 328 -7.94 14.14 13.04
CA ILE A 328 -8.88 14.54 11.97
C ILE A 328 -8.55 13.80 10.67
N GLY A 329 -7.27 13.76 10.29
CA GLY A 329 -6.80 13.01 9.13
C GLY A 329 -7.15 11.52 9.19
N VAL A 330 -6.86 10.86 10.31
CA VAL A 330 -7.17 9.42 10.50
C VAL A 330 -8.68 9.18 10.32
N CYS A 331 -9.52 9.97 10.99
CA CYS A 331 -10.96 9.86 10.86
C CYS A 331 -11.41 10.02 9.40
N MET A 332 -10.82 10.95 8.66
CA MET A 332 -11.17 11.18 7.26
C MET A 332 -10.78 10.00 6.35
N TYR A 333 -9.59 9.43 6.54
CA TYR A 333 -9.18 8.23 5.80
C TYR A 333 -10.13 7.08 6.07
N LEU A 334 -10.45 6.81 7.34
CA LEU A 334 -11.38 5.74 7.73
C LEU A 334 -12.79 5.98 7.19
N LEU A 335 -13.29 7.22 7.22
CA LEU A 335 -14.60 7.57 6.67
C LEU A 335 -14.67 7.36 5.16
N VAL A 336 -13.64 7.76 4.41
CA VAL A 336 -13.58 7.53 2.96
C VAL A 336 -13.49 6.03 2.65
N LEU A 337 -12.64 5.30 3.35
CA LEU A 337 -12.51 3.84 3.19
C LEU A 337 -13.86 3.14 3.40
N LYS A 338 -14.55 3.47 4.50
CA LYS A 338 -15.88 2.91 4.81
C LYS A 338 -16.92 3.27 3.74
N LYS A 339 -17.03 4.55 3.40
CA LYS A 339 -18.07 5.05 2.48
C LYS A 339 -17.89 4.58 1.04
N ILE A 340 -16.65 4.36 0.60
CA ILE A 340 -16.39 3.99 -0.80
C ILE A 340 -16.34 2.47 -0.96
N PHE A 341 -15.65 1.76 -0.07
CA PHE A 341 -15.36 0.33 -0.28
C PHE A 341 -16.26 -0.60 0.53
N LEU A 342 -16.84 -0.14 1.66
CA LEU A 342 -17.63 -0.99 2.56
C LEU A 342 -19.12 -0.63 2.61
N THR A 343 -19.61 0.23 1.70
CA THR A 343 -21.03 0.57 1.66
C THR A 343 -21.85 -0.48 0.92
N GLY A 344 -23.01 -0.85 1.48
CA GLY A 344 -23.89 -1.89 0.95
C GLY A 344 -23.55 -3.31 1.43
N LYS A 345 -24.31 -4.31 0.96
CA LYS A 345 -24.13 -5.72 1.35
C LYS A 345 -22.94 -6.33 0.60
N LYS A 346 -21.74 -6.23 1.16
CA LYS A 346 -20.53 -6.87 0.61
C LYS A 346 -20.43 -8.34 1.01
N LYS A 347 -19.87 -9.17 0.12
CA LYS A 347 -19.58 -10.59 0.43
C LYS A 347 -18.48 -10.67 1.49
N LEU A 348 -18.61 -11.58 2.45
CA LEU A 348 -17.67 -11.71 3.58
C LEU A 348 -16.19 -11.83 3.13
N PRO A 349 -15.81 -12.67 2.15
CA PRO A 349 -14.42 -12.75 1.68
C PRO A 349 -13.88 -11.44 1.08
N TYR A 350 -14.72 -10.62 0.44
CA TYR A 350 -14.30 -9.29 -0.01
C TYR A 350 -13.93 -8.42 1.18
N THR A 351 -14.80 -8.37 2.20
CA THR A 351 -14.57 -7.57 3.41
C THR A 351 -13.34 -8.04 4.16
N LEU A 352 -13.16 -9.35 4.35
CA LEU A 352 -12.00 -9.91 5.04
C LEU A 352 -10.70 -9.59 4.30
N LEU A 353 -10.66 -9.70 2.98
CA LEU A 353 -9.45 -9.37 2.20
C LEU A 353 -9.17 -7.87 2.19
N PHE A 354 -10.20 -7.03 2.11
CA PHE A 354 -10.05 -5.59 2.28
C PHE A 354 -9.44 -5.23 3.63
N LEU A 355 -9.99 -5.79 4.72
CA LEU A 355 -9.46 -5.60 6.07
C LEU A 355 -8.06 -6.18 6.23
N THR A 356 -7.74 -7.29 5.55
CA THR A 356 -6.40 -7.88 5.55
C THR A 356 -5.39 -6.94 4.91
N VAL A 357 -5.71 -6.31 3.78
CA VAL A 357 -4.84 -5.32 3.15
C VAL A 357 -4.63 -4.11 4.07
N LEU A 358 -5.69 -3.63 4.74
CA LEU A 358 -5.57 -2.54 5.71
C LEU A 358 -4.75 -2.93 6.94
N LEU A 359 -4.88 -4.16 7.44
CA LEU A 359 -4.08 -4.69 8.55
C LEU A 359 -2.59 -4.74 8.17
N ILE A 360 -2.27 -5.28 7.00
CA ILE A 360 -0.90 -5.29 6.48
C ILE A 360 -0.36 -3.88 6.35
N SER A 361 -1.20 -2.94 5.92
CA SER A 361 -0.84 -1.54 5.86
C SER A 361 -0.60 -0.93 7.23
N ALA A 362 -1.45 -1.19 8.21
CA ALA A 362 -1.24 -0.74 9.57
C ALA A 362 0.13 -1.19 10.12
N LEU A 363 0.59 -2.39 9.75
CA LEU A 363 1.85 -2.97 10.22
C LEU A 363 3.10 -2.60 9.40
N THR A 364 2.96 -2.23 8.12
CA THR A 364 4.10 -2.03 7.22
C THR A 364 4.19 -0.68 6.53
N GLY A 365 3.12 0.12 6.61
CA GLY A 365 3.09 1.47 6.06
C GLY A 365 3.12 1.54 4.53
N ASN A 366 3.31 2.76 4.02
CA ASN A 366 3.43 3.11 2.61
C ASN A 366 2.23 2.78 1.69
N LEU A 367 1.02 2.50 2.18
CA LEU A 367 -0.17 2.35 1.33
C LEU A 367 -0.67 3.72 0.84
N PHE A 368 -0.98 4.66 1.74
CA PHE A 368 -1.52 5.97 1.43
C PHE A 368 -0.44 6.98 1.05
N PHE A 369 0.75 6.87 1.64
CA PHE A 369 1.90 7.75 1.29
C PHE A 369 2.74 7.25 0.11
N SER A 370 2.27 6.23 -0.63
CA SER A 370 2.83 5.83 -1.92
C SER A 370 1.80 5.97 -3.02
N ILE A 371 2.10 6.83 -4.00
CA ILE A 371 1.25 7.07 -5.17
C ILE A 371 0.97 5.76 -5.93
N THR A 372 1.98 4.89 -6.08
CA THR A 372 1.80 3.60 -6.77
C THR A 372 0.89 2.65 -6.00
N ASN A 373 1.08 2.53 -4.68
CA ASN A 373 0.26 1.63 -3.86
C ASN A 373 -1.18 2.13 -3.75
N SER A 374 -1.37 3.43 -3.49
CA SER A 374 -2.68 4.07 -3.47
C SER A 374 -3.43 3.91 -4.78
N PHE A 375 -2.76 4.15 -5.91
CA PHE A 375 -3.36 3.95 -7.24
C PHE A 375 -3.82 2.50 -7.44
N CYS A 376 -2.95 1.52 -7.18
CA CYS A 376 -3.27 0.12 -7.35
C CYS A 376 -4.41 -0.31 -6.42
N PHE A 377 -4.37 0.09 -5.14
CA PHE A 377 -5.40 -0.21 -4.16
C PHE A 377 -6.78 0.29 -4.60
N ILE A 378 -6.87 1.55 -5.02
CA ILE A 378 -8.12 2.18 -5.45
C ILE A 378 -8.67 1.47 -6.69
N ILE A 379 -7.84 1.27 -7.72
CA ILE A 379 -8.27 0.59 -8.96
C ILE A 379 -8.78 -0.82 -8.67
N VAL A 380 -8.05 -1.59 -7.86
CA VAL A 380 -8.37 -2.97 -7.52
C VAL A 380 -9.70 -3.07 -6.77
N PHE A 381 -9.87 -2.30 -5.69
CA PHE A 381 -11.08 -2.42 -4.88
C PHE A 381 -12.32 -1.79 -5.52
N LEU A 382 -12.17 -0.74 -6.35
CA LEU A 382 -13.28 -0.24 -7.18
C LEU A 382 -13.67 -1.25 -8.27
N TYR A 383 -12.69 -1.93 -8.87
CA TYR A 383 -12.97 -2.99 -9.86
C TYR A 383 -13.70 -4.17 -9.20
N LEU A 384 -13.22 -4.63 -8.05
CA LEU A 384 -13.83 -5.72 -7.31
C LEU A 384 -15.24 -5.39 -6.88
N ASP A 385 -15.47 -4.17 -6.41
CA ASP A 385 -16.80 -3.72 -6.04
C ASP A 385 -17.78 -3.84 -7.22
N LYS A 386 -17.40 -3.28 -8.37
CA LYS A 386 -18.25 -3.30 -9.58
C LYS A 386 -18.36 -4.67 -10.24
N SER A 387 -17.36 -5.53 -10.09
CA SER A 387 -17.37 -6.86 -10.72
C SER A 387 -18.09 -7.92 -9.89
N LEU A 388 -18.12 -7.78 -8.56
CA LEU A 388 -18.79 -8.74 -7.67
C LEU A 388 -20.25 -8.38 -7.41
N LEU A 389 -20.64 -7.10 -7.56
CA LEU A 389 -22.04 -6.66 -7.47
C LEU A 389 -22.89 -7.07 -8.69
N VAL A 390 -22.28 -7.22 -9.87
CA VAL A 390 -23.00 -7.60 -11.11
C VAL A 390 -23.52 -9.04 -11.06
N ASN A 391 -22.96 -9.90 -10.20
CA ASN A 391 -23.39 -11.30 -10.05
C ASN A 391 -24.46 -11.48 -8.94
N ASN A 392 -25.21 -10.43 -8.59
CA ASN A 392 -26.33 -10.48 -7.64
C ASN A 392 -27.70 -10.29 -8.33
N ILE A 393 -27.76 -10.44 -9.66
CA ILE A 393 -29.01 -10.60 -10.41
C ILE A 393 -29.00 -12.04 -10.93
N GLU A 394 -29.22 -12.98 -10.03
CA GLU A 394 -29.69 -14.34 -10.32
C GLU A 394 -30.31 -14.91 -9.04
#